data_AF-A0A8H4QVU7-F1
#
_entry.id   AF-A0A8H4QVU7-F1
#
_cell.length_a   1.000
_cell.length_b   1.000
_cell.length_c   1.000
_cell.angle_alpha   90.00
_cell.angle_beta   90.00
_cell.angle_gamma   90.00
#
_symmetry.space_group_name_H-M   'P 1'
#
loop_
_entity.id
_entity.type
_entity.pdbx_description
1 polymer ?
#
loop_
_entity_poly.entity_id
_entity_poly.type
_entity_poly.pdbx_seq_one_letter_code
_entity_poly.pdbx_strand_id
1 'polypeptide(L)'
;MADTGTPPVIPEEFRQYNSYVEDPLWQRKFSIIWPSVLAFFVLLAIPHLYHSIRTGRAYSTLFGISEDLTGKDYSVVQVSGSQSDSNQKRSPVGVVRTLGKLVEKAGLLFCWTPPGIGLTAGQILLMVGYAITIVLCMVLEAPLMSNSNRPGFIAIAQLPIIFLFATKNSIVSLILGPGNGYEKLNFVHRWSGRAMFLGSVLHGSLWIRNNLQYDLPILGHQKETSGIAAFGLLGVIILSSLKPVRYYFYEVFYYVHMIAFIAFFVTLCYHTIYASPWIFPPLAFYGLDLLLRLFRHRIKDAVLVPVGNQMTLVHVPHSTQGWIAGQHVKLRVFFSGRVFESHPLTILSAPPDISCITSFPQGLSFGIRACGDWSNALNKYALDALSEPVAEECDANETGIATASEPLNEVPIQVMIDGPYGGCSLDLGNYENAFLIAGGSGITFTLGLLDDIVGRCVRKGRQNGERTKKIEFIWCVRSFGSINWFEPALMDIATLAVQSSATDYPVQVHMTVYVTCLCDPDAVPDIPNCDFIVERPSVHSLLMDAASPEQRSSEKEEDAPFSKLHFEDGGGLAVCASGPESLTREASNAVARMQLMGQAGKLGGIGLHTEVFAL
;
A
#
# COMPACT_ATOMS: atom_id res chain seq x y z
N MET A 1 -31.53 -5.02 65.58
CA MET A 1 -31.44 -5.48 64.18
C MET A 1 -30.71 -6.81 64.23
N ALA A 2 -31.37 -7.90 63.84
CA ALA A 2 -30.75 -9.22 63.85
C ALA A 2 -29.59 -9.23 62.83
N ASP A 3 -28.45 -9.74 63.25
CA ASP A 3 -27.28 -9.99 62.41
C ASP A 3 -27.66 -11.09 61.41
N THR A 4 -28.12 -10.67 60.22
CA THR A 4 -28.33 -11.57 59.09
C THR A 4 -26.95 -11.95 58.59
N GLY A 5 -26.38 -13.00 59.17
CA GLY A 5 -25.06 -13.52 58.86
C GLY A 5 -24.81 -13.63 57.36
N THR A 6 -23.53 -13.72 57.00
CA THR A 6 -23.04 -13.74 55.63
C THR A 6 -23.86 -14.71 54.77
N PRO A 7 -24.43 -14.27 53.62
CA PRO A 7 -25.27 -15.12 52.81
C PRO A 7 -24.52 -16.41 52.41
N PRO A 8 -25.19 -17.58 52.43
CA PRO A 8 -24.55 -18.85 52.13
C PRO A 8 -23.97 -18.83 50.73
N VAL A 9 -22.68 -19.15 50.62
CA VAL A 9 -22.00 -19.27 49.32
C VAL A 9 -22.46 -20.59 48.69
N ILE A 10 -23.16 -20.49 47.55
CA ILE A 10 -23.60 -21.67 46.77
C ILE A 10 -22.34 -22.47 46.37
N PRO A 11 -22.27 -23.78 46.69
CA PRO A 11 -21.19 -24.65 46.25
C PRO A 11 -21.02 -24.60 44.73
N GLU A 12 -19.79 -24.68 44.22
CA GLU A 12 -19.50 -24.46 42.79
C GLU A 12 -20.32 -25.37 41.86
N GLU A 13 -20.61 -26.59 42.30
CA GLU A 13 -21.43 -27.59 41.60
C GLU A 13 -22.91 -27.19 41.40
N PHE A 14 -23.44 -26.25 42.20
CA PHE A 14 -24.82 -25.75 42.10
C PHE A 14 -24.91 -24.34 41.52
N ARG A 15 -23.78 -23.72 41.13
CA ARG A 15 -23.80 -22.37 40.53
C ARG A 15 -24.31 -22.44 39.09
N GLN A 16 -25.46 -21.81 38.84
CA GLN A 16 -25.98 -21.66 37.49
C GLN A 16 -25.13 -20.68 36.70
N TYR A 17 -24.79 -21.05 35.45
CA TYR A 17 -24.01 -20.21 34.56
C TYR A 17 -24.75 -18.90 34.23
N ASN A 18 -24.19 -17.76 34.66
CA ASN A 18 -24.73 -16.45 34.35
C ASN A 18 -23.98 -15.82 33.16
N SER A 19 -24.58 -15.88 31.98
CA SER A 19 -23.98 -15.33 30.75
C SER A 19 -23.67 -13.85 30.85
N TYR A 20 -24.43 -13.06 31.61
CA TYR A 20 -24.23 -11.61 31.69
C TYR A 20 -23.08 -11.21 32.63
N VAL A 21 -22.54 -12.17 33.39
CA VAL A 21 -21.37 -11.97 34.26
C VAL A 21 -20.14 -12.64 33.65
N GLU A 22 -20.26 -13.90 33.24
CA GLU A 22 -19.15 -14.70 32.73
C GLU A 22 -18.77 -14.32 31.29
N ASP A 23 -19.74 -14.05 30.41
CA ASP A 23 -19.42 -13.81 29.00
C ASP A 23 -18.64 -12.50 28.76
N PRO A 24 -18.99 -11.37 29.41
CA PRO A 24 -18.20 -10.14 29.34
C PRO A 24 -16.75 -10.31 29.79
N LEU A 25 -16.46 -11.23 30.71
CA LEU A 25 -15.08 -11.48 31.14
C LEU A 25 -14.23 -12.04 30.00
N TRP A 26 -14.76 -12.95 29.19
CA TRP A 26 -13.99 -13.44 28.04
C TRP A 26 -14.01 -12.48 26.86
N GLN A 27 -15.06 -11.68 26.72
CA GLN A 27 -15.05 -10.55 25.80
C GLN A 27 -13.85 -9.64 26.10
N ARG A 28 -13.59 -9.37 27.39
CA ARG A 28 -12.40 -8.65 27.86
C ARG A 28 -11.11 -9.45 27.66
N LYS A 29 -11.07 -10.76 27.99
CA LYS A 29 -9.88 -11.61 27.74
C LYS A 29 -9.46 -11.55 26.27
N PHE A 30 -10.39 -11.74 25.34
CA PHE A 30 -10.14 -11.59 23.90
C PHE A 30 -9.59 -10.20 23.58
N SER A 31 -10.21 -9.17 24.15
CA SER A 31 -9.79 -7.77 23.99
C SER A 31 -8.44 -7.42 24.61
N ILE A 32 -7.86 -8.29 25.43
CA ILE A 32 -6.50 -8.17 25.97
C ILE A 32 -5.51 -8.99 25.14
N ILE A 33 -5.93 -10.15 24.63
CA ILE A 33 -5.08 -11.04 23.83
C ILE A 33 -4.65 -10.36 22.53
N TRP A 34 -5.60 -9.84 21.74
CA TRP A 34 -5.25 -9.29 20.43
C TRP A 34 -4.34 -8.04 20.49
N PRO A 35 -4.52 -7.08 21.43
CA PRO A 35 -3.58 -5.96 21.55
C PRO A 35 -2.22 -6.41 22.07
N SER A 36 -2.15 -7.47 22.88
CA SER A 36 -0.86 -8.01 23.36
C SER A 36 -0.05 -8.59 22.20
N VAL A 37 -0.70 -9.31 21.29
CA VAL A 37 -0.07 -9.81 20.05
C VAL A 37 0.35 -8.64 19.17
N LEU A 38 -0.51 -7.62 19.00
CA LEU A 38 -0.16 -6.43 18.24
C LEU A 38 1.03 -5.67 18.86
N ALA A 39 1.04 -5.52 20.19
CA ALA A 39 2.12 -4.87 20.92
C ALA A 39 3.44 -5.61 20.74
N PHE A 40 3.43 -6.95 20.73
CA PHE A 40 4.61 -7.75 20.40
C PHE A 40 5.17 -7.43 19.01
N PHE A 41 4.32 -7.35 17.97
CA PHE A 41 4.77 -6.96 16.63
C PHE A 41 5.26 -5.51 16.56
N VAL A 42 4.62 -4.60 17.28
CA VAL A 42 5.06 -3.20 17.43
C VAL A 42 6.46 -3.14 18.07
N LEU A 43 6.72 -3.92 19.12
CA LEU A 43 8.03 -3.99 19.77
C LEU A 43 9.11 -4.48 18.80
N LEU A 44 8.80 -5.46 17.96
CA LEU A 44 9.72 -5.94 16.90
C LEU A 44 9.99 -4.87 15.83
N ALA A 45 9.04 -3.96 15.58
CA ALA A 45 9.18 -2.88 14.62
C ALA A 45 9.92 -1.64 15.16
N ILE A 46 10.17 -1.55 16.47
CA ILE A 46 10.85 -0.38 17.09
C ILE A 46 12.18 -0.02 16.42
N PRO A 47 13.09 -0.96 16.09
CA PRO A 47 14.35 -0.61 15.43
C PRO A 47 14.14 0.07 14.07
N HIS A 48 13.15 -0.40 13.30
CA HIS A 48 12.77 0.21 12.03
C HIS A 48 12.17 1.60 12.22
N LEU A 49 11.27 1.75 13.20
CA LEU A 49 10.69 3.05 13.55
C LEU A 49 11.78 4.04 13.96
N TYR A 50 12.71 3.62 14.81
CA TYR A 50 13.85 4.44 15.23
C TYR A 50 14.72 4.90 14.04
N HIS A 51 15.02 3.98 13.11
CA HIS A 51 15.74 4.33 11.89
C HIS A 51 14.94 5.27 10.98
N SER A 52 13.63 5.05 10.83
CA SER A 52 12.73 5.92 10.06
C SER A 52 12.60 7.32 10.66
N ILE A 53 12.64 7.45 11.99
CA ILE A 53 12.67 8.75 12.68
C ILE A 53 14.01 9.44 12.43
N ARG A 54 15.12 8.71 12.56
CA ARG A 54 16.48 9.26 12.37
C ARG A 54 16.73 9.74 10.94
N THR A 55 16.13 9.08 9.95
CA THR A 55 16.22 9.45 8.52
C THR A 55 15.18 10.50 8.11
N GLY A 56 14.39 11.03 9.07
CA GLY A 56 13.36 12.05 8.79
C GLY A 56 12.12 11.54 8.05
N ARG A 57 12.04 10.24 7.75
CA ARG A 57 10.96 9.62 6.94
C ARG A 57 9.67 9.36 7.72
N ALA A 58 9.73 9.23 9.05
CA ALA A 58 8.57 8.81 9.85
C ALA A 58 7.45 9.86 9.94
N TYR A 59 7.80 11.15 9.97
CA TYR A 59 6.84 12.24 10.19
C TYR A 59 6.72 13.22 9.03
N SER A 60 7.54 13.09 7.97
CA SER A 60 7.55 14.00 6.83
C SER A 60 6.20 14.06 6.10
N THR A 61 5.35 13.04 6.26
CA THR A 61 4.06 12.91 5.58
C THR A 61 2.85 13.15 6.48
N LEU A 62 3.05 13.47 7.76
CA LEU A 62 1.96 13.51 8.75
C LEU A 62 0.92 14.59 8.41
N PHE A 63 1.36 15.73 7.91
CA PHE A 63 0.53 16.89 7.54
C PHE A 63 0.13 16.94 6.06
N GLY A 64 0.45 15.89 5.29
CA GLY A 64 0.18 15.81 3.87
C GLY A 64 1.18 16.58 3.02
N ILE A 65 0.82 16.77 1.75
CA ILE A 65 1.63 17.52 0.77
C ILE A 65 1.63 19.01 1.12
N SER A 66 2.82 19.62 1.01
CA SER A 66 3.06 21.04 1.27
C SER A 66 3.88 21.69 0.17
N GLU A 67 3.84 23.02 0.14
CA GLU A 67 4.63 23.83 -0.77
C GLU A 67 5.70 24.57 0.01
N ASP A 68 6.85 24.73 -0.61
CA ASP A 68 7.88 25.63 -0.11
C ASP A 68 7.53 27.06 -0.53
N LEU A 69 6.93 27.80 0.40
CA LEU A 69 6.54 29.21 0.21
C LEU A 69 7.75 30.16 0.14
N THR A 70 8.98 29.66 0.30
CA THR A 70 10.17 30.52 0.30
C THR A 70 10.66 30.92 -1.09
N GLY A 71 10.03 30.41 -2.16
CA GLY A 71 10.22 30.94 -3.52
C GLY A 71 11.65 30.89 -4.04
N LYS A 72 12.50 30.03 -3.49
CA LYS A 72 13.82 29.76 -4.08
C LYS A 72 13.62 28.83 -5.27
N ASP A 73 13.32 29.42 -6.42
CA ASP A 73 13.56 28.74 -7.70
C ASP A 73 15.00 28.21 -7.66
N TYR A 74 15.09 26.90 -7.84
CA TYR A 74 16.29 26.13 -7.64
C TYR A 74 17.39 26.57 -8.62
N SER A 75 18.58 26.89 -8.09
CA SER A 75 19.78 26.98 -8.90
C SER A 75 20.30 25.57 -9.18
N VAL A 76 20.53 25.26 -10.46
CA VAL A 76 21.24 24.06 -10.89
C VAL A 76 22.56 24.00 -10.12
N VAL A 77 22.68 23.03 -9.19
CA VAL A 77 23.93 22.81 -8.49
C VAL A 77 24.87 22.18 -9.50
N GLN A 78 25.81 22.98 -10.01
CA GLN A 78 26.93 22.45 -10.75
C GLN A 78 27.65 21.42 -9.87
N VAL A 79 27.92 20.24 -10.44
CA VAL A 79 28.73 19.20 -9.81
C VAL A 79 30.14 19.76 -9.61
N SER A 80 30.32 20.47 -8.50
CA SER A 80 31.62 20.96 -8.06
C SER A 80 32.15 19.90 -7.11
N GLY A 81 33.19 19.20 -7.55
CA GLY A 81 33.92 18.25 -6.73
C GLY A 81 34.34 18.93 -5.43
N SER A 82 33.71 18.54 -4.33
CA SER A 82 34.15 18.91 -3.00
C SER A 82 34.46 17.63 -2.24
N GLN A 83 35.74 17.46 -1.93
CA GLN A 83 36.23 16.46 -1.00
C GLN A 83 35.52 16.67 0.33
N SER A 84 34.75 15.66 0.77
CA SER A 84 34.25 15.61 2.14
C SER A 84 34.91 14.45 2.86
N ASP A 85 35.73 14.78 3.86
CA ASP A 85 36.32 13.84 4.80
C ASP A 85 35.19 13.15 5.58
N SER A 86 34.86 11.92 5.19
CA SER A 86 33.89 11.10 5.91
C SER A 86 34.55 10.39 7.09
N ASN A 87 34.47 11.03 8.26
CA ASN A 87 34.80 10.41 9.53
C ASN A 87 33.71 9.36 9.88
N GLN A 88 33.89 8.13 9.38
CA GLN A 88 33.01 6.99 9.67
C GLN A 88 33.03 6.63 11.16
N LYS A 89 32.04 7.10 11.92
CA LYS A 89 31.72 6.52 13.24
C LYS A 89 30.98 5.19 13.03
N ARG A 90 31.72 4.08 13.10
CA ARG A 90 31.16 2.73 13.26
C ARG A 90 30.40 2.66 14.58
N SER A 91 29.08 2.41 14.55
CA SER A 91 28.30 2.15 15.75
C SER A 91 28.40 0.68 16.17
N PRO A 92 28.40 0.36 17.48
CA PRO A 92 28.52 -1.00 17.97
C PRO A 92 27.12 -1.57 18.23
N VAL A 93 26.57 -2.39 17.32
CA VAL A 93 25.33 -3.12 17.60
C VAL A 93 25.39 -4.56 17.07
N GLY A 94 26.17 -5.41 17.75
CA GLY A 94 26.33 -6.83 17.42
C GLY A 94 25.12 -7.72 17.76
N VAL A 95 24.28 -7.31 18.73
CA VAL A 95 23.17 -8.15 19.21
C VAL A 95 21.89 -7.95 18.39
N VAL A 96 21.52 -6.71 18.05
CA VAL A 96 20.33 -6.40 17.21
C VAL A 96 20.51 -6.93 15.78
N ARG A 97 21.74 -6.92 15.26
CA ARG A 97 22.04 -7.46 13.92
C ARG A 97 21.93 -8.99 13.86
N THR A 98 22.14 -9.68 14.98
CA THR A 98 22.06 -11.14 15.06
C THR A 98 20.60 -11.62 15.19
N LEU A 99 19.78 -10.90 15.97
CA LEU A 99 18.33 -11.16 16.03
C LEU A 99 17.65 -10.82 14.69
N GLY A 100 18.02 -9.70 14.06
CA GLY A 100 17.52 -9.29 12.74
C GLY A 100 17.79 -10.34 11.66
N LYS A 101 19.01 -10.90 11.61
CA LYS A 101 19.38 -11.96 10.66
C LYS A 101 18.63 -13.29 10.86
N LEU A 102 18.22 -13.60 12.09
CA LEU A 102 17.48 -14.82 12.41
C LEU A 102 15.99 -14.68 12.03
N VAL A 103 15.44 -13.47 12.21
CA VAL A 103 14.10 -13.07 11.73
C VAL A 103 14.07 -12.96 10.20
N GLU A 104 15.13 -12.45 9.56
CA GLU A 104 15.25 -12.41 8.08
C GLU A 104 15.27 -13.81 7.47
N LYS A 105 16.02 -14.75 8.07
CA LYS A 105 16.12 -16.13 7.56
C LYS A 105 14.82 -16.92 7.65
N ALA A 106 13.99 -16.66 8.67
CA ALA A 106 12.68 -17.28 8.84
C ALA A 106 11.54 -16.47 8.17
N GLY A 107 11.73 -15.16 8.00
CA GLY A 107 10.72 -14.20 7.54
C GLY A 107 10.30 -14.37 6.08
N LEU A 108 11.18 -14.87 5.21
CA LEU A 108 10.94 -14.89 3.76
C LEU A 108 10.18 -16.12 3.27
N LEU A 109 10.11 -17.21 4.05
CA LEU A 109 9.13 -18.29 3.84
C LEU A 109 7.70 -17.78 3.97
N PHE A 110 7.48 -16.77 4.81
CA PHE A 110 6.18 -16.12 4.96
C PHE A 110 5.80 -15.22 3.78
N CYS A 111 6.71 -14.95 2.84
CA CYS A 111 6.43 -14.24 1.59
C CYS A 111 5.83 -15.14 0.51
N TRP A 112 5.91 -16.47 0.67
CA TRP A 112 5.30 -17.40 -0.27
C TRP A 112 3.79 -17.17 -0.35
N THR A 113 3.27 -17.09 -1.57
CA THR A 113 1.85 -16.78 -1.82
C THR A 113 1.19 -17.92 -2.57
N PRO A 114 0.35 -18.75 -1.91
CA PRO A 114 -0.36 -19.83 -2.56
C PRO A 114 -1.35 -19.29 -3.62
N PRO A 115 -1.54 -20.03 -4.73
CA PRO A 115 -2.45 -19.61 -5.79
C PRO A 115 -3.91 -19.55 -5.29
N GLY A 116 -4.63 -18.50 -5.66
CA GLY A 116 -6.08 -18.35 -5.43
C GLY A 116 -6.50 -17.77 -4.07
N ILE A 117 -5.62 -17.75 -3.07
CA ILE A 117 -5.97 -17.26 -1.71
C ILE A 117 -5.73 -15.75 -1.56
N GLY A 118 -4.78 -15.18 -2.31
CA GLY A 118 -4.45 -13.75 -2.25
C GLY A 118 -3.90 -13.30 -0.90
N LEU A 119 -3.37 -14.24 -0.09
CA LEU A 119 -2.69 -13.99 1.17
C LEU A 119 -1.33 -14.69 1.14
N THR A 120 -0.34 -14.10 1.78
CA THR A 120 0.96 -14.73 1.98
C THR A 120 0.88 -15.80 3.09
N ALA A 121 1.83 -16.72 3.14
CA ALA A 121 1.89 -17.76 4.18
C ALA A 121 1.94 -17.16 5.59
N GLY A 122 2.60 -16.00 5.79
CA GLY A 122 2.59 -15.28 7.06
C GLY A 122 1.22 -14.73 7.43
N GLN A 123 0.51 -14.14 6.46
CA GLN A 123 -0.85 -13.66 6.66
C GLN A 123 -1.81 -14.81 6.99
N ILE A 124 -1.65 -15.97 6.35
CA ILE A 124 -2.43 -17.17 6.65
C ILE A 124 -2.17 -17.64 8.08
N LEU A 125 -0.92 -17.76 8.49
CA LEU A 125 -0.58 -18.17 9.86
C LEU A 125 -1.18 -17.22 10.90
N LEU A 126 -1.09 -15.91 10.67
CA LEU A 126 -1.68 -14.90 11.54
C LEU A 126 -3.21 -15.06 11.63
N MET A 127 -3.89 -15.26 10.50
CA MET A 127 -5.35 -15.44 10.48
C MET A 127 -5.80 -16.77 11.09
N VAL A 128 -5.01 -17.84 10.95
CA VAL A 128 -5.27 -19.12 11.62
C VAL A 128 -5.13 -18.97 13.13
N GLY A 129 -4.05 -18.36 13.63
CA GLY A 129 -3.88 -18.11 15.07
C GLY A 129 -4.98 -17.22 15.64
N TYR A 130 -5.41 -16.21 14.88
CA TYR A 130 -6.54 -15.35 15.20
C TYR A 130 -7.87 -16.13 15.26
N ALA A 131 -8.15 -16.98 14.27
CA ALA A 131 -9.35 -17.82 14.25
C ALA A 131 -9.37 -18.83 15.42
N ILE A 132 -8.23 -19.45 15.73
CA ILE A 132 -8.08 -20.33 16.90
C ILE A 132 -8.40 -19.55 18.18
N THR A 133 -7.88 -18.34 18.34
CA THR A 133 -8.16 -17.49 19.50
C THR A 133 -9.65 -17.19 19.65
N ILE A 134 -10.34 -16.85 18.54
CA ILE A 134 -11.79 -16.63 18.53
C ILE A 134 -12.53 -17.88 18.98
N VAL A 135 -12.20 -19.05 18.40
CA VAL A 135 -12.85 -20.32 18.73
C VAL A 135 -12.62 -20.66 20.20
N LEU A 136 -11.38 -20.57 20.71
CA LEU A 136 -11.06 -20.83 22.11
C LEU A 136 -11.83 -19.91 23.05
N CYS A 137 -11.85 -18.60 22.80
CA CYS A 137 -12.63 -17.66 23.62
C CYS A 137 -14.15 -17.86 23.53
N MET A 138 -14.62 -18.57 22.50
CA MET A 138 -16.03 -18.87 22.29
C MET A 138 -16.46 -20.19 22.94
N VAL A 139 -15.61 -21.22 22.95
CA VAL A 139 -15.98 -22.58 23.40
C VAL A 139 -15.52 -22.90 24.82
N LEU A 140 -14.41 -22.31 25.30
CA LEU A 140 -13.85 -22.67 26.60
C LEU A 140 -14.79 -22.24 27.73
N GLU A 141 -15.03 -23.17 28.66
CA GLU A 141 -15.85 -22.97 29.86
C GLU A 141 -17.27 -22.42 29.58
N ALA A 142 -17.78 -22.63 28.36
CA ALA A 142 -19.07 -22.11 27.93
C ALA A 142 -20.01 -23.25 27.48
N PRO A 143 -21.17 -23.45 28.14
CA PRO A 143 -22.15 -24.42 27.69
C PRO A 143 -22.92 -23.84 26.48
N LEU A 144 -22.32 -23.86 25.29
CA LEU A 144 -22.84 -23.19 24.09
C LEU A 144 -24.27 -23.59 23.71
N MET A 145 -24.64 -24.85 23.93
CA MET A 145 -25.98 -25.34 23.60
C MET A 145 -27.07 -24.72 24.48
N SER A 146 -26.76 -24.26 25.69
CA SER A 146 -27.70 -23.56 26.57
C SER A 146 -27.43 -22.05 26.63
N ASN A 147 -26.21 -21.61 26.33
CA ASN A 147 -25.81 -20.21 26.31
C ASN A 147 -25.57 -19.71 24.88
N SER A 148 -26.56 -19.02 24.32
CA SER A 148 -26.43 -18.36 23.02
C SER A 148 -25.63 -17.06 23.04
N ASN A 149 -25.42 -16.43 24.21
CA ASN A 149 -24.88 -15.06 24.29
C ASN A 149 -23.37 -15.00 24.03
N ARG A 150 -22.63 -16.05 24.43
CA ARG A 150 -21.17 -16.14 24.30
C ARG A 150 -20.66 -15.81 22.89
N PRO A 151 -21.14 -16.43 21.80
CA PRO A 151 -20.78 -16.06 20.45
C PRO A 151 -21.08 -14.59 20.09
N GLY A 152 -22.18 -14.04 20.61
CA GLY A 152 -22.57 -12.64 20.38
C GLY A 152 -21.60 -11.65 21.03
N PHE A 153 -21.18 -11.91 22.27
CA PHE A 153 -20.15 -11.11 22.95
C PHE A 153 -18.81 -11.14 22.19
N ILE A 154 -18.37 -12.33 21.75
CA ILE A 154 -17.12 -12.46 20.96
C ILE A 154 -17.26 -11.78 19.60
N ALA A 155 -18.43 -11.80 18.96
CA ALA A 155 -18.69 -11.07 17.71
C ALA A 155 -18.55 -9.55 17.92
N ILE A 156 -19.14 -8.99 18.99
CA ILE A 156 -18.99 -7.57 19.32
C ILE A 156 -17.52 -7.20 19.62
N ALA A 157 -16.78 -8.11 20.25
CA ALA A 157 -15.36 -7.88 20.54
C ALA A 157 -14.46 -7.73 19.29
N GLN A 158 -14.97 -8.06 18.10
CA GLN A 158 -14.26 -7.85 16.83
C GLN A 158 -14.27 -6.39 16.37
N LEU A 159 -15.23 -5.56 16.83
CA LEU A 159 -15.39 -4.18 16.36
C LEU A 159 -14.11 -3.33 16.46
N PRO A 160 -13.34 -3.34 17.57
CA PRO A 160 -12.08 -2.58 17.62
C PRO A 160 -11.06 -3.00 16.56
N ILE A 161 -10.95 -4.30 16.28
CA ILE A 161 -10.04 -4.86 15.27
C ILE A 161 -10.47 -4.40 13.88
N ILE A 162 -11.77 -4.54 13.57
CA ILE A 162 -12.36 -4.16 12.28
C ILE A 162 -12.03 -2.70 11.97
N PHE A 163 -12.15 -1.79 12.94
CA PHE A 163 -11.89 -0.36 12.74
C PHE A 163 -10.41 -0.02 12.69
N LEU A 164 -9.60 -0.58 13.60
CA LEU A 164 -8.17 -0.29 13.67
C LEU A 164 -7.45 -0.59 12.34
N PHE A 165 -7.90 -1.62 11.63
CA PHE A 165 -7.37 -2.04 10.33
C PHE A 165 -8.17 -1.50 9.13
N ALA A 166 -9.16 -0.63 9.36
CA ALA A 166 -9.87 0.13 8.33
C ALA A 166 -9.39 1.58 8.21
N THR A 167 -8.83 2.16 9.28
CA THR A 167 -8.37 3.56 9.31
C THR A 167 -7.16 3.77 8.40
N LYS A 168 -7.16 4.88 7.64
CA LYS A 168 -6.04 5.24 6.75
C LYS A 168 -4.88 5.85 7.52
N ASN A 169 -5.16 6.62 8.58
CA ASN A 169 -4.17 7.11 9.53
C ASN A 169 -3.96 6.15 10.71
N SER A 170 -3.95 4.84 10.43
CA SER A 170 -3.78 3.86 11.50
C SER A 170 -2.46 4.10 12.22
N ILE A 171 -2.52 4.22 13.55
CA ILE A 171 -1.33 4.33 14.41
C ILE A 171 -0.38 3.16 14.15
N VAL A 172 -0.94 1.98 13.83
CA VAL A 172 -0.16 0.79 13.46
C VAL A 172 0.66 1.05 12.20
N SER A 173 0.09 1.70 11.20
CA SER A 173 0.81 2.05 9.97
C SER A 173 1.92 3.07 10.22
N LEU A 174 1.69 4.06 11.08
CA LEU A 174 2.72 5.03 11.49
C LEU A 174 3.90 4.34 12.20
N ILE A 175 3.61 3.36 13.05
CA ILE A 175 4.63 2.61 13.81
C ILE A 175 5.41 1.63 12.92
N LEU A 176 4.73 0.94 12.01
CA LEU A 176 5.37 -0.01 11.08
C LEU A 176 6.17 0.70 9.96
N GLY A 177 6.04 2.02 9.84
CA GLY A 177 6.77 2.84 8.89
C GLY A 177 6.20 2.83 7.46
N PRO A 178 6.80 3.60 6.55
CA PRO A 178 6.39 3.68 5.15
C PRO A 178 6.27 2.30 4.49
N GLY A 179 5.28 2.14 3.61
CA GLY A 179 4.98 0.88 2.90
C GLY A 179 4.26 -0.22 3.70
N ASN A 180 4.08 -0.04 5.01
CA ASN A 180 3.14 -0.83 5.81
C ASN A 180 1.82 -0.07 6.00
N GLY A 181 1.29 0.43 4.89
CA GLY A 181 0.06 1.22 4.82
C GLY A 181 -1.20 0.45 5.25
N TYR A 182 -2.30 1.18 5.43
CA TYR A 182 -3.63 0.60 5.70
C TYR A 182 -4.03 -0.48 4.68
N GLU A 183 -3.58 -0.36 3.43
CA GLU A 183 -3.89 -1.29 2.33
C GLU A 183 -3.31 -2.69 2.56
N LYS A 184 -2.07 -2.76 3.06
CA LYS A 184 -1.39 -4.02 3.38
C LYS A 184 -2.00 -4.71 4.59
N LEU A 185 -2.61 -3.95 5.49
CA LEU A 185 -3.22 -4.46 6.72
C LEU A 185 -4.74 -4.71 6.61
N ASN A 186 -5.39 -4.19 5.56
CA ASN A 186 -6.84 -4.27 5.39
C ASN A 186 -7.37 -5.72 5.29
N PHE A 187 -6.52 -6.71 5.01
CA PHE A 187 -6.96 -8.12 5.07
C PHE A 187 -7.47 -8.49 6.47
N VAL A 188 -6.90 -7.94 7.54
CA VAL A 188 -7.37 -8.17 8.91
C VAL A 188 -8.77 -7.60 9.11
N HIS A 189 -9.07 -6.40 8.59
CA HIS A 189 -10.43 -5.83 8.58
C HIS A 189 -11.42 -6.78 7.89
N ARG A 190 -11.06 -7.31 6.71
CA ARG A 190 -11.95 -8.23 5.97
C ARG A 190 -12.21 -9.54 6.71
N TRP A 191 -11.16 -10.15 7.29
CA TRP A 191 -11.29 -11.42 8.00
C TRP A 191 -11.99 -11.28 9.36
N SER A 192 -11.71 -10.21 10.10
CA SER A 192 -12.41 -9.90 11.36
C SER A 192 -13.90 -9.60 11.13
N GLY A 193 -14.26 -8.89 10.06
CA GLY A 193 -15.66 -8.68 9.67
C GLY A 193 -16.39 -10.00 9.35
N ARG A 194 -15.74 -10.93 8.64
CA ARG A 194 -16.29 -12.27 8.39
C ARG A 194 -16.43 -13.08 9.68
N ALA A 195 -15.44 -13.02 10.58
CA ALA A 195 -15.50 -13.70 11.86
C ALA A 195 -16.63 -13.15 12.75
N MET A 196 -16.84 -11.84 12.76
CA MET A 196 -17.99 -11.20 13.42
C MET A 196 -19.30 -11.73 12.87
N PHE A 197 -19.45 -11.78 11.53
CA PHE A 197 -20.66 -12.32 10.91
C PHE A 197 -20.91 -13.80 11.27
N LEU A 198 -19.88 -14.65 11.19
CA LEU A 198 -20.01 -16.06 11.58
C LEU A 198 -20.36 -16.22 13.07
N GLY A 199 -19.77 -15.42 13.94
CA GLY A 199 -20.12 -15.36 15.37
C GLY A 199 -21.57 -14.93 15.59
N SER A 200 -22.06 -13.95 14.83
CA SER A 200 -23.45 -13.50 14.86
C SER A 200 -24.43 -14.55 14.33
N VAL A 201 -24.06 -15.30 13.28
CA VAL A 201 -24.85 -16.45 12.78
C VAL A 201 -24.97 -17.51 13.88
N LEU A 202 -23.87 -17.85 14.56
CA LEU A 202 -23.89 -18.82 15.65
C LEU A 202 -24.72 -18.31 16.84
N HIS A 203 -24.56 -17.05 17.23
CA HIS A 203 -25.37 -16.40 18.27
C HIS A 203 -26.86 -16.50 17.95
N GLY A 204 -27.26 -16.04 16.75
CA GLY A 204 -28.65 -16.02 16.31
C GLY A 204 -29.26 -17.42 16.20
N SER A 205 -28.52 -18.39 15.64
CA SER A 205 -29.00 -19.77 15.50
C SER A 205 -29.17 -20.48 16.85
N LEU A 206 -28.23 -20.32 17.78
CA LEU A 206 -28.36 -20.86 19.14
C LEU A 206 -29.50 -20.17 19.90
N TRP A 207 -29.68 -18.87 19.72
CA TRP A 207 -30.76 -18.13 20.34
C TRP A 207 -32.13 -18.59 19.82
N ILE A 208 -32.30 -18.73 18.50
CA ILE A 208 -33.53 -19.27 17.89
C ILE A 208 -33.81 -20.67 18.42
N ARG A 209 -32.79 -21.56 18.42
CA ARG A 209 -32.92 -22.93 18.95
C ARG A 209 -33.40 -22.93 20.40
N ASN A 210 -32.81 -22.11 21.26
CA ASN A 210 -33.18 -22.07 22.67
C ASN A 210 -34.62 -21.57 22.86
N ASN A 211 -35.03 -20.54 22.12
CA ASN A 211 -36.41 -20.05 22.20
C ASN A 211 -37.42 -21.10 21.71
N LEU A 212 -37.11 -21.83 20.62
CA LEU A 212 -37.94 -22.94 20.16
C LEU A 212 -38.01 -24.09 21.17
N GLN A 213 -36.91 -24.39 21.86
CA GLN A 213 -36.86 -25.46 22.86
C GLN A 213 -37.72 -25.14 24.10
N TYR A 214 -37.88 -23.87 24.44
CA TYR A 214 -38.64 -23.40 25.61
C TYR A 214 -39.99 -22.76 25.26
N ASP A 215 -40.47 -22.92 24.02
CA ASP A 215 -41.72 -22.33 23.50
C ASP A 215 -41.83 -20.81 23.71
N LEU A 216 -40.70 -20.10 23.60
CA LEU A 216 -40.62 -18.64 23.73
C LEU A 216 -40.77 -17.95 22.35
N PRO A 217 -41.39 -16.76 22.30
CA PRO A 217 -41.56 -16.03 21.05
C PRO A 217 -40.21 -15.50 20.52
N ILE A 218 -39.95 -15.77 19.23
CA ILE A 218 -38.74 -15.31 18.52
C ILE A 218 -38.83 -13.80 18.19
N LEU A 219 -40.03 -13.28 18.00
CA LEU A 219 -40.30 -11.89 17.67
C LEU A 219 -41.25 -11.29 18.70
N GLY A 220 -41.00 -10.05 19.11
CA GLY A 220 -41.89 -9.34 20.01
C GLY A 220 -41.17 -8.23 20.75
N HIS A 221 -40.23 -8.57 21.64
CA HIS A 221 -39.55 -7.51 22.40
C HIS A 221 -38.55 -6.74 21.53
N GLN A 222 -38.29 -5.51 21.98
CA GLN A 222 -37.41 -4.56 21.30
C GLN A 222 -36.00 -5.14 21.09
N LYS A 223 -35.52 -5.94 22.03
CA LYS A 223 -34.19 -6.54 22.00
C LYS A 223 -34.03 -7.52 20.82
N GLU A 224 -35.02 -8.37 20.59
CA GLU A 224 -35.01 -9.41 19.56
C GLU A 224 -35.21 -8.79 18.17
N THR A 225 -36.16 -7.87 18.06
CA THR A 225 -36.44 -7.15 16.81
C THR A 225 -35.23 -6.32 16.35
N SER A 226 -34.59 -5.58 17.26
CA SER A 226 -33.33 -4.87 16.95
C SER A 226 -32.17 -5.81 16.68
N GLY A 227 -32.10 -6.99 17.32
CA GLY A 227 -31.10 -8.02 17.04
C GLY A 227 -31.21 -8.60 15.63
N ILE A 228 -32.42 -8.90 15.17
CA ILE A 228 -32.69 -9.38 13.80
C ILE A 228 -32.38 -8.26 12.79
N ALA A 229 -32.75 -7.01 13.08
CA ALA A 229 -32.41 -5.87 12.24
C ALA A 229 -30.88 -5.69 12.13
N ALA A 230 -30.15 -5.75 13.24
CA ALA A 230 -28.70 -5.67 13.26
C ALA A 230 -28.04 -6.82 12.48
N PHE A 231 -28.54 -8.05 12.63
CA PHE A 231 -28.06 -9.20 11.86
C PHE A 231 -28.31 -9.04 10.35
N GLY A 232 -29.51 -8.58 9.96
CA GLY A 232 -29.84 -8.31 8.56
C GLY A 232 -28.94 -7.24 7.94
N LEU A 233 -28.71 -6.13 8.65
CA LEU A 233 -27.81 -5.07 8.22
C LEU A 233 -26.36 -5.56 8.12
N LEU A 234 -25.90 -6.37 9.08
CA LEU A 234 -24.58 -6.99 8.99
C LEU A 234 -24.48 -7.94 7.78
N GLY A 235 -25.54 -8.68 7.45
CA GLY A 235 -25.65 -9.47 6.24
C GLY A 235 -25.49 -8.62 4.97
N VAL A 236 -26.19 -7.48 4.88
CA VAL A 236 -26.06 -6.53 3.76
C VAL A 236 -24.62 -6.04 3.63
N ILE A 237 -23.98 -5.66 4.74
CA ILE A 237 -22.58 -5.24 4.78
C ILE A 237 -21.68 -6.33 4.20
N ILE A 238 -21.82 -7.59 4.64
CA ILE A 238 -20.95 -8.69 4.20
C ILE A 238 -21.18 -9.07 2.74
N LEU A 239 -22.44 -9.20 2.31
CA LEU A 239 -22.80 -9.61 0.95
C LEU A 239 -22.36 -8.56 -0.09
N SER A 240 -22.58 -7.27 0.19
CA SER A 240 -22.10 -6.19 -0.67
C SER A 240 -20.57 -6.06 -0.68
N SER A 241 -19.87 -6.58 0.33
CA SER A 241 -18.40 -6.53 0.45
C SER A 241 -17.68 -7.72 -0.21
N LEU A 242 -18.40 -8.65 -0.84
CA LEU A 242 -17.79 -9.79 -1.54
C LEU A 242 -16.87 -9.33 -2.68
N LYS A 243 -15.79 -10.09 -2.96
CA LYS A 243 -14.79 -9.72 -3.99
C LYS A 243 -15.42 -9.39 -5.35
N PRO A 244 -16.37 -10.17 -5.89
CA PRO A 244 -16.99 -9.85 -7.18
C PRO A 244 -17.73 -8.50 -7.17
N VAL A 245 -18.46 -8.19 -6.11
CA VAL A 245 -19.21 -6.92 -6.00
C VAL A 245 -18.25 -5.74 -5.92
N ARG A 246 -17.21 -5.84 -5.08
CA ARG A 246 -16.20 -4.77 -4.97
C ARG A 246 -15.37 -4.58 -6.24
N TYR A 247 -15.26 -5.62 -7.06
CA TYR A 247 -14.52 -5.60 -8.32
C TYR A 247 -15.32 -4.90 -9.43
N TYR A 248 -16.58 -5.31 -9.64
CA TYR A 248 -17.39 -4.79 -10.74
C TYR A 248 -18.22 -3.55 -10.37
N PHE A 249 -18.55 -3.36 -9.09
CA PHE A 249 -19.48 -2.33 -8.61
C PHE A 249 -18.95 -1.64 -7.34
N TYR A 250 -17.71 -1.14 -7.40
CA TYR A 250 -17.03 -0.54 -6.25
C TYR A 250 -17.81 0.61 -5.61
N GLU A 251 -18.36 1.54 -6.40
CA GLU A 251 -19.14 2.67 -5.89
C GLU A 251 -20.39 2.22 -5.13
N VAL A 252 -21.14 1.27 -5.69
CA VAL A 252 -22.33 0.68 -5.03
C VAL A 252 -21.94 0.03 -3.71
N PHE A 253 -20.87 -0.77 -3.72
CA PHE A 253 -20.31 -1.35 -2.51
C PHE A 253 -20.02 -0.27 -1.46
N TYR A 254 -19.30 0.80 -1.84
CA TYR A 254 -18.88 1.83 -0.92
C TYR A 254 -20.06 2.52 -0.24
N TYR A 255 -21.05 2.97 -1.01
CA TYR A 255 -22.23 3.67 -0.47
C TYR A 255 -23.09 2.74 0.39
N VAL A 256 -23.39 1.53 -0.09
CA VAL A 256 -24.18 0.55 0.67
C VAL A 256 -23.48 0.20 1.97
N HIS A 257 -22.17 -0.05 1.94
CA HIS A 257 -21.38 -0.39 3.11
C HIS A 257 -21.40 0.74 4.15
N MET A 258 -21.19 2.00 3.73
CA MET A 258 -21.19 3.16 4.65
C MET A 258 -22.57 3.42 5.28
N ILE A 259 -23.66 3.35 4.50
CA ILE A 259 -25.01 3.59 5.03
C ILE A 259 -25.45 2.44 5.94
N ALA A 260 -25.26 1.19 5.50
CA ALA A 260 -25.62 0.01 6.29
C ALA A 260 -24.79 -0.08 7.58
N PHE A 261 -23.52 0.35 7.53
CA PHE A 261 -22.66 0.48 8.70
C PHE A 261 -23.26 1.40 9.77
N ILE A 262 -23.70 2.61 9.39
CA ILE A 262 -24.30 3.56 10.35
C ILE A 262 -25.57 2.94 10.96
N ALA A 263 -26.45 2.37 10.13
CA ALA A 263 -27.68 1.73 10.59
C ALA A 263 -27.40 0.52 11.50
N PHE A 264 -26.37 -0.28 11.20
CA PHE A 264 -25.97 -1.44 12.00
C PHE A 264 -25.56 -1.02 13.42
N PHE A 265 -24.82 0.07 13.57
CA PHE A 265 -24.43 0.57 14.89
C PHE A 265 -25.61 1.05 15.71
N VAL A 266 -26.53 1.80 15.08
CA VAL A 266 -27.75 2.26 15.76
C VAL A 266 -28.57 1.08 16.26
N THR A 267 -28.81 0.08 15.40
CA THR A 267 -29.56 -1.12 15.78
C THR A 267 -28.84 -1.98 16.82
N LEU A 268 -27.52 -2.07 16.77
CA LEU A 268 -26.72 -2.78 17.77
C LEU A 268 -26.79 -2.13 19.16
N CYS A 269 -26.81 -0.80 19.25
CA CYS A 269 -26.99 -0.07 20.51
C CYS A 269 -28.36 -0.36 21.14
N TYR A 270 -29.42 -0.51 20.33
CA TYR A 270 -30.74 -0.91 20.82
C TYR A 270 -30.82 -2.39 21.20
N HIS A 271 -30.01 -3.24 20.56
CA HIS A 271 -29.98 -4.67 20.85
C HIS A 271 -29.30 -4.99 22.19
N THR A 272 -28.21 -4.30 22.54
CA THR A 272 -27.48 -4.62 23.79
C THR A 272 -26.63 -3.48 24.32
N ILE A 273 -26.80 -3.17 25.62
CA ILE A 273 -25.97 -2.18 26.34
C ILE A 273 -24.52 -2.60 26.47
N TYR A 274 -24.24 -3.91 26.42
CA TYR A 274 -22.91 -4.48 26.59
C TYR A 274 -22.00 -4.20 25.38
N ALA A 275 -22.53 -3.72 24.26
CA ALA A 275 -21.72 -3.36 23.11
C ALA A 275 -21.00 -2.01 23.28
N SER A 276 -21.47 -1.13 24.16
CA SER A 276 -20.98 0.24 24.31
C SER A 276 -19.45 0.37 24.42
N PRO A 277 -18.74 -0.42 25.27
CA PRO A 277 -17.28 -0.31 25.40
C PRO A 277 -16.49 -0.71 24.15
N TRP A 278 -17.11 -1.46 23.22
CA TRP A 278 -16.49 -1.92 21.97
C TRP A 278 -16.95 -1.13 20.75
N ILE A 279 -17.95 -0.24 20.92
CA ILE A 279 -18.46 0.65 19.88
C ILE A 279 -17.76 2.02 19.94
N PHE A 280 -17.81 2.67 21.11
CA PHE A 280 -17.45 4.09 21.20
C PHE A 280 -15.95 4.38 21.02
N PRO A 281 -15.01 3.62 21.63
CA PRO A 281 -13.59 3.89 21.41
C PRO A 281 -13.16 3.73 19.94
N PRO A 282 -13.53 2.65 19.22
CA PRO A 282 -13.20 2.54 17.80
C PRO A 282 -13.81 3.64 16.94
N LEU A 283 -15.05 4.05 17.24
CA LEU A 283 -15.71 5.17 16.56
C LEU A 283 -14.99 6.50 16.81
N ALA A 284 -14.50 6.74 18.03
CA ALA A 284 -13.71 7.91 18.36
C ALA A 284 -12.37 7.94 17.59
N PHE A 285 -11.67 6.80 17.50
CA PHE A 285 -10.45 6.69 16.68
C PHE A 285 -10.72 6.89 15.19
N TYR A 286 -11.85 6.42 14.69
CA TYR A 286 -12.27 6.69 13.31
C TYR A 286 -12.62 8.15 13.08
N GLY A 287 -13.29 8.81 14.03
CA GLY A 287 -13.54 10.25 14.00
C GLY A 287 -12.24 11.07 13.99
N LEU A 288 -11.26 10.68 14.80
CA LEU A 288 -9.92 11.29 14.79
C LEU A 288 -9.22 11.08 13.44
N ASP A 289 -9.30 9.88 12.87
CA ASP A 289 -8.76 9.59 11.54
C ASP A 289 -9.41 10.45 10.45
N LEU A 290 -10.74 10.63 10.47
CA LEU A 290 -11.44 11.55 9.56
C LEU A 290 -10.97 13.01 9.73
N LEU A 291 -10.79 13.47 10.97
CA LEU A 291 -10.29 14.81 11.27
C LEU A 291 -8.87 15.01 10.74
N LEU A 292 -7.98 14.03 10.95
CA LEU A 292 -6.61 14.08 10.44
C LEU A 292 -6.57 14.09 8.91
N ARG A 293 -7.45 13.32 8.25
CA ARG A 293 -7.57 13.37 6.79
C ARG A 293 -8.00 14.74 6.32
N LEU A 294 -8.96 15.40 7.00
CA LEU A 294 -9.42 16.74 6.62
C LEU A 294 -8.26 17.74 6.53
N PHE A 295 -7.30 17.67 7.45
CA PHE A 295 -6.11 18.54 7.43
C PHE A 295 -5.13 18.25 6.29
N ARG A 296 -5.18 17.06 5.67
CA ARG A 296 -4.33 16.67 4.53
C ARG A 296 -4.91 17.02 3.16
N HIS A 297 -6.21 17.35 3.10
CA HIS A 297 -6.81 17.70 1.82
C HIS A 297 -6.21 18.99 1.28
N ARG A 298 -5.83 18.98 0.01
CA ARG A 298 -5.33 20.16 -0.71
C ARG A 298 -6.04 20.26 -2.05
N ILE A 299 -6.55 21.44 -2.37
CA ILE A 299 -7.04 21.76 -3.72
C ILE A 299 -5.90 22.47 -4.44
N LYS A 300 -5.56 22.01 -5.63
CA LYS A 300 -4.44 22.50 -6.42
C LYS A 300 -4.81 22.58 -7.89
N ASP A 301 -4.17 23.50 -8.59
CA ASP A 301 -4.20 23.53 -10.04
C ASP A 301 -3.25 22.47 -10.58
N ALA A 302 -3.67 21.79 -11.64
CA ALA A 302 -2.96 20.71 -12.29
C ALA A 302 -3.06 20.87 -13.80
N VAL A 303 -2.17 20.18 -14.50
CA VAL A 303 -2.13 20.14 -15.96
C VAL A 303 -2.28 18.70 -16.41
N LEU A 304 -3.19 18.46 -17.34
CA LEU A 304 -3.38 17.17 -18.00
C LEU A 304 -2.63 17.17 -19.33
N VAL A 305 -1.83 16.13 -19.55
CA VAL A 305 -1.13 15.88 -20.82
C VAL A 305 -1.56 14.51 -21.33
N PRO A 306 -2.46 14.42 -22.33
CA PRO A 306 -2.86 13.15 -22.91
C PRO A 306 -1.75 12.62 -23.83
N VAL A 307 -1.24 11.42 -23.52
CA VAL A 307 -0.26 10.70 -24.35
C VAL A 307 -1.00 9.63 -25.15
N GLY A 308 -1.59 10.08 -26.26
CA GLY A 308 -2.49 9.28 -27.09
C GLY A 308 -3.75 8.81 -26.35
N ASN A 309 -4.36 7.73 -26.86
CA ASN A 309 -5.64 7.23 -26.35
C ASN A 309 -5.52 6.28 -25.14
N GLN A 310 -4.30 6.10 -24.60
CA GLN A 310 -4.02 5.05 -23.60
C GLN A 310 -3.53 5.60 -22.26
N MET A 311 -3.07 6.84 -22.20
CA MET A 311 -2.43 7.39 -21.02
C MET A 311 -2.68 8.89 -20.91
N THR A 312 -2.90 9.37 -19.70
CA THR A 312 -2.92 10.80 -19.36
C THR A 312 -1.95 11.03 -18.23
N LEU A 313 -0.96 11.90 -18.45
CA LEU A 313 -0.09 12.39 -17.41
C LEU A 313 -0.79 13.56 -16.70
N VAL A 314 -0.69 13.60 -15.38
CA VAL A 314 -1.23 14.69 -14.57
C VAL A 314 -0.09 15.28 -13.76
N HIS A 315 0.21 16.55 -13.99
CA HIS A 315 1.24 17.29 -13.27
C HIS A 315 0.58 18.30 -12.34
N VAL A 316 0.94 18.25 -11.06
CA VAL A 316 0.53 19.24 -10.06
C VAL A 316 1.78 20.05 -9.71
N PRO A 317 2.03 21.17 -10.41
CA PRO A 317 3.22 21.98 -10.18
C PRO A 317 3.23 22.59 -8.77
N HIS A 318 4.41 23.01 -8.32
CA HIS A 318 4.66 23.73 -7.05
C HIS A 318 4.40 22.95 -5.76
N SER A 319 3.87 21.72 -5.84
CA SER A 319 3.79 20.79 -4.71
C SER A 319 5.17 20.20 -4.42
N THR A 320 6.00 20.88 -3.62
CA THR A 320 7.44 20.56 -3.49
C THR A 320 7.81 19.65 -2.32
N GLN A 321 6.92 19.42 -1.35
CA GLN A 321 7.25 18.65 -0.15
C GLN A 321 6.10 17.77 0.33
N GLY A 322 6.41 16.85 1.26
CA GLY A 322 5.41 16.10 2.01
C GLY A 322 5.06 14.71 1.47
N TRP A 323 5.93 14.11 0.64
CA TRP A 323 5.84 12.69 0.24
C TRP A 323 7.21 12.02 0.18
N ILE A 324 7.19 10.69 0.09
CA ILE A 324 8.34 9.82 -0.16
C ILE A 324 8.04 9.01 -1.43
N ALA A 325 9.08 8.68 -2.20
CA ALA A 325 8.95 7.84 -3.38
C ALA A 325 8.24 6.50 -3.09
N GLY A 326 7.41 6.08 -4.04
CA GLY A 326 6.55 4.90 -3.92
C GLY A 326 5.26 5.13 -3.15
N GLN A 327 4.99 6.35 -2.64
CA GLN A 327 3.69 6.69 -2.08
C GLN A 327 2.67 7.04 -3.17
N HIS A 328 1.40 6.92 -2.81
CA HIS A 328 0.29 7.31 -3.65
C HIS A 328 -0.59 8.34 -2.95
N VAL A 329 -1.42 9.03 -3.73
CA VAL A 329 -2.47 9.91 -3.23
C VAL A 329 -3.80 9.44 -3.76
N LYS A 330 -4.89 9.80 -3.09
CA LYS A 330 -6.20 9.77 -3.71
C LYS A 330 -6.44 11.09 -4.42
N LEU A 331 -6.49 11.04 -5.74
CA LEU A 331 -6.73 12.20 -6.58
C LEU A 331 -8.20 12.26 -6.96
N ARG A 332 -8.79 13.45 -6.83
CA ARG A 332 -10.06 13.81 -7.41
C ARG A 332 -9.80 14.88 -8.45
N VAL A 333 -10.28 14.65 -9.66
CA VAL A 333 -10.14 15.59 -10.78
C VAL A 333 -11.51 16.18 -11.06
N PHE A 334 -11.62 17.50 -11.11
CA PHE A 334 -12.90 18.18 -11.28
C PHE A 334 -13.25 18.35 -12.77
N PHE A 335 -13.66 17.26 -13.42
CA PHE A 335 -14.12 17.26 -14.83
C PHE A 335 -15.49 16.61 -14.99
N SER A 336 -16.23 17.02 -16.03
CA SER A 336 -17.48 16.39 -16.51
C SER A 336 -18.49 16.02 -15.41
N GLY A 337 -18.61 16.83 -14.35
CA GLY A 337 -19.52 16.58 -13.22
C GLY A 337 -19.13 15.44 -12.27
N ARG A 338 -17.96 14.79 -12.45
CA ARG A 338 -17.48 13.65 -11.64
C ARG A 338 -16.77 14.07 -10.35
N VAL A 339 -17.37 15.03 -9.63
CA VAL A 339 -16.74 15.70 -8.47
C VAL A 339 -16.68 14.85 -7.19
N PHE A 340 -17.32 13.69 -7.14
CA PHE A 340 -17.30 12.81 -5.96
C PHE A 340 -16.34 11.63 -6.07
N GLU A 341 -15.91 11.31 -7.28
CA GLU A 341 -15.00 10.20 -7.54
C GLU A 341 -13.58 10.53 -7.04
N SER A 342 -12.90 9.53 -6.49
CA SER A 342 -11.57 9.70 -5.90
C SER A 342 -10.76 8.43 -6.10
N HIS A 343 -9.67 8.53 -6.85
CA HIS A 343 -8.92 7.39 -7.36
C HIS A 343 -7.49 7.37 -6.80
N PRO A 344 -7.00 6.21 -6.32
CA PRO A 344 -5.62 6.10 -5.83
C PRO A 344 -4.64 6.11 -7.00
N LEU A 345 -3.68 7.04 -6.98
CA LEU A 345 -2.66 7.22 -8.01
C LEU A 345 -1.28 7.32 -7.36
N THR A 346 -0.35 6.51 -7.85
CA THR A 346 1.03 6.51 -7.36
C THR A 346 1.78 7.71 -7.91
N ILE A 347 2.52 8.39 -7.04
CA ILE A 347 3.38 9.51 -7.42
C ILE A 347 4.59 8.91 -8.15
N LEU A 348 4.76 9.28 -9.42
CA LEU A 348 5.82 8.70 -10.27
C LEU A 348 7.19 9.37 -10.08
N SER A 349 7.24 10.49 -9.37
CA SER A 349 8.44 11.27 -9.10
C SER A 349 8.82 11.25 -7.62
N ALA A 350 10.12 11.31 -7.34
CA ALA A 350 10.63 11.64 -6.03
C ALA A 350 10.35 13.12 -5.70
N PRO A 351 10.45 13.54 -4.43
CA PRO A 351 10.45 14.95 -4.05
C PRO A 351 11.45 15.78 -4.89
N PRO A 352 11.12 17.02 -5.32
CA PRO A 352 11.95 17.80 -6.24
C PRO A 352 13.37 18.07 -5.76
N ASP A 353 13.60 18.03 -4.44
CA ASP A 353 14.93 18.19 -3.86
C ASP A 353 15.83 16.98 -4.13
N ILE A 354 15.26 15.80 -4.40
CA ILE A 354 15.95 14.54 -4.70
C ILE A 354 15.84 14.17 -6.18
N SER A 355 14.67 14.39 -6.79
CA SER A 355 14.31 13.95 -8.15
C SER A 355 15.37 14.30 -9.20
N CYS A 356 15.59 13.37 -10.12
CA CYS A 356 16.46 13.47 -11.28
C CYS A 356 15.69 13.92 -12.52
N ILE A 357 14.36 13.82 -12.48
CA ILE A 357 13.49 14.10 -13.63
C ILE A 357 13.40 15.61 -13.82
N THR A 358 13.89 16.09 -14.95
CA THR A 358 13.86 17.50 -15.37
C THR A 358 12.86 17.77 -16.47
N SER A 359 12.42 16.72 -17.17
CA SER A 359 11.47 16.80 -18.27
C SER A 359 10.03 17.04 -17.83
N PHE A 360 9.71 16.87 -16.54
CA PHE A 360 8.38 17.13 -15.99
C PHE A 360 8.38 18.39 -15.10
N PRO A 361 7.25 19.10 -14.99
CA PRO A 361 7.11 20.21 -14.07
C PRO A 361 7.46 19.79 -12.64
N GLN A 362 8.12 20.69 -11.90
CA GLN A 362 8.48 20.43 -10.51
C GLN A 362 7.22 20.30 -9.66
N GLY A 363 7.00 19.11 -9.11
CA GLY A 363 5.88 18.82 -8.26
C GLY A 363 5.47 17.36 -8.30
N LEU A 364 4.18 17.11 -8.12
CA LEU A 364 3.63 15.77 -8.18
C LEU A 364 3.32 15.43 -9.63
N SER A 365 3.78 14.27 -10.07
CA SER A 365 3.43 13.72 -11.38
C SER A 365 2.71 12.38 -11.21
N PHE A 366 1.68 12.17 -12.02
CA PHE A 366 0.88 10.94 -12.02
C PHE A 366 0.72 10.43 -13.45
N GLY A 367 0.75 9.10 -13.61
CA GLY A 367 0.46 8.44 -14.87
C GLY A 367 -0.85 7.67 -14.79
N ILE A 368 -1.87 8.10 -15.52
CA ILE A 368 -3.21 7.51 -15.49
C ILE A 368 -3.46 6.77 -16.80
N ARG A 369 -3.45 5.44 -16.73
CA ARG A 369 -3.77 4.61 -17.89
C ARG A 369 -5.27 4.61 -18.15
N ALA A 370 -5.68 4.84 -19.40
CA ALA A 370 -7.06 4.75 -19.85
C ALA A 370 -7.48 3.26 -19.94
N CYS A 371 -8.15 2.78 -18.89
CA CYS A 371 -8.50 1.36 -18.77
C CYS A 371 -9.82 1.05 -18.04
N GLY A 372 -10.32 1.97 -17.23
CA GLY A 372 -11.67 1.93 -16.65
C GLY A 372 -12.49 3.18 -17.00
N ASP A 373 -13.77 3.16 -16.65
CA ASP A 373 -14.75 4.19 -17.01
C ASP A 373 -14.28 5.62 -16.71
N TRP A 374 -13.76 5.85 -15.50
CA TRP A 374 -13.24 7.14 -15.07
C TRP A 374 -11.99 7.57 -15.85
N SER A 375 -11.00 6.68 -15.94
CA SER A 375 -9.72 6.97 -16.63
C SER A 375 -9.90 7.18 -18.14
N ASN A 376 -10.84 6.44 -18.76
CA ASN A 376 -11.20 6.61 -20.17
C ASN A 376 -11.90 7.96 -20.39
N ALA A 377 -12.82 8.33 -19.48
CA ALA A 377 -13.48 9.62 -19.54
C ALA A 377 -12.50 10.78 -19.34
N LEU A 378 -11.52 10.65 -18.45
CA LEU A 378 -10.49 11.66 -18.22
C LEU A 378 -9.58 11.83 -19.45
N ASN A 379 -9.13 10.72 -20.04
CA ASN A 379 -8.30 10.77 -21.25
C ASN A 379 -9.06 11.38 -22.43
N LYS A 380 -10.32 10.97 -22.62
CA LYS A 380 -11.19 11.56 -23.64
C LYS A 380 -11.41 13.06 -23.40
N TYR A 381 -11.69 13.47 -22.17
CA TYR A 381 -11.85 14.88 -21.82
C TYR A 381 -10.59 15.70 -22.16
N ALA A 382 -9.40 15.19 -21.83
CA ALA A 382 -8.14 15.86 -22.16
C ALA A 382 -7.91 15.94 -23.68
N LEU A 383 -8.20 14.87 -24.43
CA LEU A 383 -8.10 14.86 -25.89
C LEU A 383 -9.10 15.82 -26.55
N ASP A 384 -10.35 15.80 -26.11
CA ASP A 384 -11.42 16.67 -26.62
C ASP A 384 -11.04 18.15 -26.37
N ALA A 385 -10.57 18.48 -25.15
CA ALA A 385 -10.17 19.84 -24.79
C ALA A 385 -8.97 20.37 -25.61
N LEU A 386 -8.03 19.51 -26.02
CA LEU A 386 -6.94 19.90 -26.93
C LEU A 386 -7.40 20.08 -28.38
N SER A 387 -8.50 19.43 -28.77
CA SER A 387 -9.06 19.53 -30.12
C SER A 387 -9.97 20.73 -30.32
N GLU A 388 -10.40 21.40 -29.23
CA GLU A 388 -11.20 22.61 -29.31
C GLU A 388 -10.34 23.77 -29.87
N PRO A 389 -10.77 24.44 -30.95
CA PRO A 389 -10.05 25.59 -31.45
C PRO A 389 -10.08 26.69 -30.39
N VAL A 390 -8.90 27.14 -29.96
CA VAL A 390 -8.75 28.31 -29.10
C VAL A 390 -9.49 29.47 -29.78
N ALA A 391 -10.60 29.90 -29.20
CA ALA A 391 -11.25 31.13 -29.61
C ALA A 391 -10.27 32.26 -29.25
N GLU A 392 -9.61 32.84 -30.24
CA GLU A 392 -8.89 34.10 -30.08
C GLU A 392 -9.90 35.13 -29.55
N GLU A 393 -9.87 35.42 -28.25
CA GLU A 393 -10.40 36.68 -27.73
C GLU A 393 -9.50 37.79 -28.28
N CYS A 394 -9.92 38.34 -29.42
CA CYS A 394 -9.31 39.50 -30.05
C CYS A 394 -9.56 40.76 -29.20
N ASP A 395 -8.76 40.96 -28.14
CA ASP A 395 -8.54 42.31 -27.61
C ASP A 395 -7.58 43.02 -28.55
N ALA A 396 -8.15 43.61 -29.59
CA ALA A 396 -7.46 44.52 -30.50
C ALA A 396 -7.17 45.83 -29.77
N ASN A 397 -6.05 45.90 -29.04
CA ASN A 397 -5.26 47.13 -28.90
C ASN A 397 -3.86 46.86 -28.31
N GLU A 398 -2.88 47.49 -28.96
CA GLU A 398 -1.47 47.71 -28.54
C GLU A 398 -0.43 46.63 -28.87
N THR A 399 0.10 46.76 -30.10
CA THR A 399 1.52 46.68 -30.47
C THR A 399 2.43 45.76 -29.62
N GLY A 400 2.61 44.53 -30.10
CA GLY A 400 3.68 43.64 -29.66
C GLY A 400 3.69 42.40 -30.54
N ILE A 401 4.87 41.97 -30.94
CA ILE A 401 5.11 40.83 -31.84
C ILE A 401 4.33 39.59 -31.36
N ALA A 402 3.33 39.15 -32.13
CA ALA A 402 2.67 37.87 -31.90
C ALA A 402 3.66 36.75 -32.23
N THR A 403 4.41 36.28 -31.23
CA THR A 403 5.01 34.96 -31.27
C THR A 403 3.85 33.98 -31.24
N ALA A 404 3.64 33.25 -32.34
CA ALA A 404 2.74 32.10 -32.36
C ALA A 404 3.14 31.18 -31.20
N SER A 405 2.37 31.17 -30.12
CA SER A 405 2.53 30.21 -29.05
C SER A 405 2.23 28.84 -29.65
N GLU A 406 3.23 27.96 -29.64
CA GLU A 406 3.06 26.53 -29.92
C GLU A 406 1.77 26.02 -29.25
N PRO A 407 0.98 25.14 -29.91
CA PRO A 407 -0.23 24.60 -29.31
C PRO A 407 0.14 23.95 -27.97
N LEU A 408 -0.38 24.49 -26.88
CA LEU A 408 -0.18 23.93 -25.55
C LEU A 408 -0.83 22.55 -25.54
N ASN A 409 -0.01 21.48 -25.51
CA ASN A 409 -0.45 20.09 -25.32
C ASN A 409 -0.91 19.81 -23.88
N GLU A 410 -1.40 20.84 -23.20
CA GLU A 410 -1.60 20.94 -21.77
C GLU A 410 -3.01 21.48 -21.50
N VAL A 411 -3.80 20.72 -20.73
CA VAL A 411 -5.15 21.13 -20.33
C VAL A 411 -5.15 21.48 -18.85
N PRO A 412 -5.35 22.76 -18.47
CA PRO A 412 -5.40 23.17 -17.07
C PRO A 412 -6.67 22.65 -16.40
N ILE A 413 -6.55 22.17 -15.17
CA ILE A 413 -7.68 21.66 -14.38
C ILE A 413 -7.43 21.80 -12.87
N GLN A 414 -8.51 21.84 -12.09
CA GLN A 414 -8.40 21.74 -10.64
C GLN A 414 -8.50 20.30 -10.15
N VAL A 415 -7.66 19.97 -9.18
CA VAL A 415 -7.65 18.67 -8.50
C VAL A 415 -7.71 18.83 -6.99
N MET A 416 -8.25 17.82 -6.33
CA MET A 416 -8.19 17.68 -4.88
C MET A 416 -7.38 16.44 -4.52
N ILE A 417 -6.39 16.63 -3.65
CA ILE A 417 -5.41 15.63 -3.24
C ILE A 417 -5.70 15.22 -1.79
N ASP A 418 -5.85 13.92 -1.56
CA ASP A 418 -5.91 13.28 -0.23
C ASP A 418 -4.71 12.33 -0.10
N GLY A 419 -3.72 12.67 0.73
CA GLY A 419 -2.51 11.87 0.88
C GLY A 419 -1.32 12.62 1.50
N PRO A 420 -0.12 12.01 1.47
CA PRO A 420 0.20 10.74 0.80
C PRO A 420 -0.11 9.50 1.67
N TYR A 421 -0.15 8.34 1.02
CA TYR A 421 -0.40 7.03 1.61
C TYR A 421 0.56 5.97 1.03
N GLY A 422 0.72 4.85 1.73
CA GLY A 422 1.56 3.74 1.28
C GLY A 422 3.05 4.04 1.37
N GLY A 423 3.80 3.70 0.31
CA GLY A 423 5.26 3.83 0.24
C GLY A 423 5.95 2.49 0.03
N CYS A 424 7.27 2.50 -0.08
CA CYS A 424 8.04 1.27 -0.06
C CYS A 424 8.45 0.91 1.37
N SER A 425 8.27 -0.35 1.75
CA SER A 425 8.71 -0.87 3.05
C SER A 425 10.22 -1.11 3.13
N LEU A 426 10.91 -1.02 2.00
CA LEU A 426 12.35 -1.15 1.87
C LEU A 426 12.96 0.21 1.54
N ASP A 427 14.02 0.59 2.26
CA ASP A 427 14.90 1.65 1.79
C ASP A 427 15.97 1.03 0.90
N LEU A 428 15.91 1.32 -0.40
CA LEU A 428 16.87 0.84 -1.38
C LEU A 428 18.32 1.17 -0.99
N GLY A 429 18.54 2.33 -0.35
CA GLY A 429 19.85 2.78 0.12
C GLY A 429 20.53 1.86 1.12
N ASN A 430 19.82 0.94 1.77
CA ASN A 430 20.40 -0.03 2.71
C ASN A 430 21.04 -1.26 2.01
N TYR A 431 20.74 -1.46 0.73
CA TYR A 431 21.16 -2.60 -0.08
C TYR A 431 22.14 -2.14 -1.16
N GLU A 432 23.16 -2.93 -1.45
CA GLU A 432 24.09 -2.63 -2.55
C GLU A 432 23.48 -2.90 -3.93
N ASN A 433 22.55 -3.85 -4.01
CA ASN A 433 21.86 -4.23 -5.23
C ASN A 433 20.36 -3.94 -5.12
N ALA A 434 19.77 -3.35 -6.16
CA ALA A 434 18.33 -3.15 -6.28
C ALA A 434 17.81 -3.79 -7.57
N PHE A 435 16.70 -4.53 -7.46
CA PHE A 435 15.99 -5.16 -8.55
C PHE A 435 14.56 -4.63 -8.57
N LEU A 436 14.25 -3.80 -9.56
CA LEU A 436 12.97 -3.11 -9.71
C LEU A 436 12.25 -3.71 -10.91
N ILE A 437 11.09 -4.34 -10.70
CA ILE A 437 10.30 -4.93 -11.79
C ILE A 437 8.88 -4.37 -11.84
N ALA A 438 8.47 -3.91 -13.01
CA ALA A 438 7.15 -3.34 -13.24
C ALA A 438 6.38 -4.02 -14.37
N GLY A 439 5.07 -4.10 -14.25
CA GLY A 439 4.15 -4.51 -15.32
C GLY A 439 3.14 -3.42 -15.67
N GLY A 440 3.08 -3.03 -16.95
CA GLY A 440 2.14 -2.02 -17.44
C GLY A 440 2.27 -0.68 -16.72
N SER A 441 1.16 -0.12 -16.24
CA SER A 441 1.12 1.15 -15.49
C SER A 441 1.72 1.05 -14.07
N GLY A 442 2.06 -0.16 -13.60
CA GLY A 442 2.78 -0.38 -12.35
C GLY A 442 4.17 0.25 -12.32
N ILE A 443 4.71 0.67 -13.49
CA ILE A 443 5.96 1.43 -13.58
C ILE A 443 5.93 2.72 -12.78
N THR A 444 4.77 3.35 -12.60
CA THR A 444 4.65 4.59 -11.79
C THR A 444 5.26 4.42 -10.39
N PHE A 445 5.10 3.24 -9.78
CA PHE A 445 5.73 2.93 -8.50
C PHE A 445 7.24 2.75 -8.59
N THR A 446 7.73 1.90 -9.51
CA THR A 446 9.16 1.59 -9.61
C THR A 446 9.98 2.75 -10.15
N LEU A 447 9.39 3.58 -11.03
CA LEU A 447 10.01 4.79 -11.57
C LEU A 447 10.26 5.81 -10.46
N GLY A 448 9.29 6.04 -9.57
CA GLY A 448 9.49 6.92 -8.42
C GLY A 448 10.59 6.41 -7.48
N LEU A 449 10.69 5.09 -7.28
CA LEU A 449 11.78 4.49 -6.51
C LEU A 449 13.15 4.63 -7.19
N LEU A 450 13.20 4.44 -8.51
CA LEU A 450 14.41 4.59 -9.31
C LEU A 450 14.90 6.05 -9.27
N ASP A 451 13.98 7.00 -9.46
CA ASP A 451 14.23 8.45 -9.39
C ASP A 451 14.83 8.85 -8.02
N ASP A 452 14.23 8.36 -6.93
CA ASP A 452 14.70 8.61 -5.56
C ASP A 452 16.10 8.07 -5.30
N ILE A 453 16.37 6.80 -5.63
CA ILE A 453 17.66 6.19 -5.27
C ILE A 453 18.81 6.74 -6.11
N VAL A 454 18.59 7.00 -7.40
CA VAL A 454 19.60 7.63 -8.26
C VAL A 454 19.86 9.06 -7.79
N GLY A 455 18.80 9.82 -7.45
CA GLY A 455 18.91 11.18 -6.92
C GLY A 455 19.70 11.24 -5.61
N ARG A 456 19.42 10.34 -4.67
CA ARG A 456 20.16 10.25 -3.41
C ARG A 456 21.62 9.87 -3.59
N CYS A 457 21.93 8.96 -4.52
CA CYS A 457 23.30 8.52 -4.74
C CYS A 457 24.13 9.55 -5.50
N VAL A 458 23.58 10.11 -6.59
CA VAL A 458 24.33 10.98 -7.51
C VAL A 458 24.18 12.45 -7.13
N ARG A 459 22.94 12.97 -7.05
CA ARG A 459 22.68 14.40 -6.80
C ARG A 459 22.98 14.82 -5.37
N LYS A 460 22.66 13.97 -4.39
CA LYS A 460 22.98 14.21 -2.96
C LYS A 460 24.32 13.62 -2.52
N GLY A 461 25.08 12.98 -3.40
CA GLY A 461 26.39 12.41 -3.08
C GLY A 461 26.37 11.41 -1.91
N ARG A 462 25.33 10.58 -1.82
CA ARG A 462 25.14 9.59 -0.74
C ARG A 462 25.17 10.18 0.68
N GLN A 463 24.54 11.35 0.86
CA GLN A 463 24.55 12.10 2.12
C GLN A 463 24.13 11.28 3.34
N ASN A 464 23.25 10.27 3.18
CA ASN A 464 22.77 9.43 4.28
C ASN A 464 23.51 8.08 4.39
N GLY A 465 24.58 7.88 3.62
CA GLY A 465 25.36 6.65 3.59
C GLY A 465 24.73 5.55 2.73
N GLU A 466 24.03 5.93 1.65
CA GLU A 466 23.46 5.01 0.68
C GLU A 466 24.51 4.02 0.16
N ARG A 467 24.20 2.72 0.22
CA ARG A 467 25.07 1.62 -0.21
C ARG A 467 24.82 1.17 -1.65
N THR A 468 23.71 1.56 -2.26
CA THR A 468 23.27 1.06 -3.57
C THR A 468 24.25 1.41 -4.67
N LYS A 469 24.74 0.40 -5.39
CA LYS A 469 25.70 0.55 -6.49
C LYS A 469 25.13 0.07 -7.82
N LYS A 470 24.34 -1.01 -7.79
CA LYS A 470 23.82 -1.68 -9.00
C LYS A 470 22.29 -1.72 -8.94
N ILE A 471 21.65 -1.25 -10.00
CA ILE A 471 20.20 -1.17 -10.12
C ILE A 471 19.77 -1.82 -11.43
N GLU A 472 19.10 -2.97 -11.34
CA GLU A 472 18.44 -3.62 -12.47
C GLU A 472 16.98 -3.14 -12.49
N PHE A 473 16.60 -2.44 -13.56
CA PHE A 473 15.24 -1.94 -13.75
C PHE A 473 14.57 -2.65 -14.93
N ILE A 474 13.49 -3.36 -14.67
CA ILE A 474 12.79 -4.17 -15.66
C ILE A 474 11.36 -3.68 -15.82
N TRP A 475 10.94 -3.42 -17.05
CA TRP A 475 9.57 -3.00 -17.34
C TRP A 475 8.91 -3.88 -18.41
N CYS A 476 7.84 -4.56 -18.02
CA CYS A 476 7.05 -5.41 -18.91
C CYS A 476 5.84 -4.63 -19.44
N VAL A 477 5.79 -4.38 -20.75
CA VAL A 477 4.69 -3.69 -21.44
C VAL A 477 4.05 -4.57 -22.52
N ARG A 478 2.87 -4.15 -22.98
CA ARG A 478 2.18 -4.82 -24.09
C ARG A 478 2.54 -4.25 -25.46
N SER A 479 2.93 -2.99 -25.56
CA SER A 479 3.16 -2.31 -26.84
C SER A 479 4.36 -1.39 -26.74
N PHE A 480 5.07 -1.19 -27.85
CA PHE A 480 6.18 -0.24 -27.93
C PHE A 480 5.71 1.19 -27.68
N GLY A 481 4.52 1.57 -28.16
CA GLY A 481 3.95 2.90 -27.88
C GLY A 481 3.68 3.19 -26.40
N SER A 482 3.74 2.18 -25.50
CA SER A 482 3.71 2.41 -24.06
C SER A 482 4.98 3.05 -23.52
N ILE A 483 6.11 2.89 -24.21
CA ILE A 483 7.42 3.39 -23.78
C ILE A 483 7.43 4.92 -23.76
N ASN A 484 6.84 5.53 -24.79
CA ASN A 484 6.74 6.98 -24.98
C ASN A 484 6.02 7.68 -23.81
N TRP A 485 5.27 6.96 -22.97
CA TRP A 485 4.62 7.54 -21.78
C TRP A 485 5.63 8.06 -20.75
N PHE A 486 6.79 7.39 -20.63
CA PHE A 486 7.78 7.67 -19.59
C PHE A 486 9.19 7.84 -20.15
N GLU A 487 9.36 7.82 -21.47
CA GLU A 487 10.64 8.03 -22.14
C GLU A 487 11.39 9.26 -21.62
N PRO A 488 10.79 10.47 -21.48
CA PRO A 488 11.54 11.63 -20.99
C PRO A 488 12.12 11.43 -19.58
N ALA A 489 11.36 10.82 -18.69
CA ALA A 489 11.81 10.53 -17.33
C ALA A 489 12.89 9.44 -17.28
N LEU A 490 12.77 8.40 -18.10
CA LEU A 490 13.78 7.34 -18.21
C LEU A 490 15.09 7.90 -18.78
N MET A 491 15.00 8.78 -19.78
CA MET A 491 16.15 9.45 -20.41
C MET A 491 16.92 10.33 -19.42
N ASP A 492 16.21 11.14 -18.62
CA ASP A 492 16.82 11.98 -17.59
C ASP A 492 17.61 11.15 -16.56
N ILE A 493 17.00 10.07 -16.06
CA ILE A 493 17.61 9.18 -15.07
C ILE A 493 18.81 8.43 -15.68
N ALA A 494 18.65 7.88 -16.90
CA ALA A 494 19.71 7.14 -17.58
C ALA A 494 20.93 8.03 -17.85
N THR A 495 20.70 9.25 -18.34
CA THR A 495 21.76 10.23 -18.60
C THR A 495 22.52 10.59 -17.34
N LEU A 496 21.81 10.83 -16.23
CA LEU A 496 22.45 11.11 -14.94
C LEU A 496 23.24 9.92 -14.41
N ALA A 497 22.72 8.70 -14.56
CA ALA A 497 23.43 7.48 -14.18
C ALA A 497 24.73 7.29 -14.98
N VAL A 498 24.72 7.53 -16.29
CA VAL A 498 25.93 7.50 -17.14
C VAL A 498 26.95 8.53 -16.67
N GLN A 499 26.52 9.77 -16.44
CA GLN A 499 27.38 10.86 -15.95
C GLN A 499 28.00 10.54 -14.57
N SER A 500 27.28 9.80 -13.72
CA SER A 500 27.77 9.40 -12.40
C SER A 500 29.03 8.53 -12.46
N SER A 501 29.29 7.85 -13.58
CA SER A 501 30.46 6.99 -13.77
C SER A 501 31.78 7.75 -13.68
N ALA A 502 31.76 9.07 -13.92
CA ALA A 502 32.91 9.95 -13.80
C ALA A 502 33.06 10.62 -12.42
N THR A 503 32.16 10.32 -11.48
CA THR A 503 32.12 10.92 -10.13
C THR A 503 32.68 9.97 -9.08
N ASP A 504 32.90 10.48 -7.86
CA ASP A 504 33.33 9.67 -6.71
C ASP A 504 32.27 8.65 -6.24
N TYR A 505 31.03 8.71 -6.76
CA TYR A 505 29.90 7.92 -6.30
C TYR A 505 29.16 7.22 -7.46
N PRO A 506 29.83 6.35 -8.24
CA PRO A 506 29.21 5.74 -9.42
C PRO A 506 27.99 4.88 -9.05
N VAL A 507 26.97 4.94 -9.90
CA VAL A 507 25.78 4.08 -9.84
C VAL A 507 25.58 3.44 -11.21
N GLN A 508 25.57 2.12 -11.24
CA GLN A 508 25.28 1.35 -12.45
C GLN A 508 23.77 1.09 -12.51
N VAL A 509 23.12 1.70 -13.48
CA VAL A 509 21.70 1.48 -13.79
C VAL A 509 21.62 0.77 -15.13
N HIS A 510 20.96 -0.37 -15.16
CA HIS A 510 20.62 -1.07 -16.39
C HIS A 510 19.11 -1.20 -16.48
N MET A 511 18.56 -0.83 -17.65
CA MET A 511 17.13 -0.87 -17.91
C MET A 511 16.83 -1.93 -18.97
N THR A 512 15.80 -2.73 -18.76
CA THR A 512 15.33 -3.70 -19.76
C THR A 512 13.82 -3.59 -19.92
N VAL A 513 13.36 -3.29 -21.13
CA VAL A 513 11.94 -3.23 -21.46
C VAL A 513 11.53 -4.49 -22.22
N TYR A 514 10.67 -5.28 -21.61
CA TYR A 514 10.09 -6.47 -22.21
C TYR A 514 8.75 -6.14 -22.86
N VAL A 515 8.66 -6.33 -24.18
CA VAL A 515 7.44 -6.06 -24.95
C VAL A 515 6.76 -7.39 -25.28
N THR A 516 5.53 -7.56 -24.79
CA THR A 516 4.79 -8.83 -24.89
C THR A 516 3.85 -8.94 -26.09
N CYS A 517 3.69 -7.89 -26.90
CA CYS A 517 2.98 -7.93 -28.19
C CYS A 517 3.69 -7.02 -29.21
N LEU A 518 3.89 -7.51 -30.43
CA LEU A 518 4.49 -6.75 -31.53
C LEU A 518 3.47 -5.74 -32.07
N CYS A 519 3.56 -4.50 -31.61
CA CYS A 519 2.92 -3.36 -32.24
C CYS A 519 3.98 -2.26 -32.40
N ASP A 520 4.38 -1.96 -33.63
CA ASP A 520 5.27 -0.85 -33.99
C ASP A 520 6.73 -0.95 -33.47
N PRO A 521 7.53 -1.91 -33.99
CA PRO A 521 8.93 -2.10 -33.56
C PRO A 521 9.90 -1.01 -34.05
N ASP A 522 9.50 -0.18 -35.02
CA ASP A 522 10.38 0.82 -35.65
C ASP A 522 10.43 2.15 -34.87
N ALA A 523 9.56 2.31 -33.86
CA ALA A 523 9.39 3.54 -33.07
C ALA A 523 10.08 3.48 -31.68
N VAL A 524 11.12 2.65 -31.52
CA VAL A 524 11.82 2.47 -30.24
C VAL A 524 12.72 3.68 -29.95
N PRO A 525 12.56 4.38 -28.81
CA PRO A 525 13.43 5.49 -28.46
C PRO A 525 14.82 5.01 -28.02
N ASP A 526 15.85 5.78 -28.36
CA ASP A 526 17.25 5.49 -28.01
C ASP A 526 17.55 5.99 -26.58
N ILE A 527 17.33 5.12 -25.59
CA ILE A 527 17.58 5.41 -24.17
C ILE A 527 18.90 4.75 -23.74
N PRO A 528 19.86 5.50 -23.14
CA PRO A 528 21.13 4.94 -22.69
C PRO A 528 20.95 3.80 -21.68
N ASN A 529 21.76 2.74 -21.82
CA ASN A 529 21.72 1.55 -20.97
C ASN A 529 20.34 0.86 -20.90
N CYS A 530 19.53 0.99 -21.95
CA CYS A 530 18.18 0.40 -22.05
C CYS A 530 18.09 -0.60 -23.21
N ASP A 531 17.80 -1.86 -22.90
CA ASP A 531 17.59 -2.92 -23.89
C ASP A 531 16.09 -3.19 -24.10
N PHE A 532 15.68 -3.47 -25.34
CA PHE A 532 14.30 -3.82 -25.70
C PHE A 532 14.21 -5.28 -26.16
N ILE A 533 13.46 -6.10 -25.44
CA ILE A 533 13.37 -7.55 -25.69
C ILE A 533 11.92 -7.95 -25.96
N VAL A 534 11.67 -8.64 -27.06
CA VAL A 534 10.32 -9.12 -27.46
C VAL A 534 10.07 -10.52 -26.92
N GLU A 535 10.02 -10.64 -25.60
CA GLU A 535 9.70 -11.89 -24.91
C GLU A 535 8.97 -11.60 -23.59
N ARG A 536 8.24 -12.58 -23.06
CA ARG A 536 7.75 -12.52 -21.69
C ARG A 536 8.79 -13.14 -20.75
N PRO A 537 9.44 -12.36 -19.87
CA PRO A 537 10.44 -12.91 -18.96
C PRO A 537 9.79 -13.70 -17.82
N SER A 538 10.52 -14.66 -17.27
CA SER A 538 10.23 -15.17 -15.92
C SER A 538 11.01 -14.37 -14.89
N VAL A 539 10.30 -13.87 -13.87
CA VAL A 539 10.93 -13.11 -12.78
C VAL A 539 11.93 -13.99 -12.04
N HIS A 540 11.64 -15.28 -11.93
CA HIS A 540 12.55 -16.24 -11.30
C HIS A 540 13.86 -16.42 -12.07
N SER A 541 13.82 -16.53 -13.40
CA SER A 541 15.06 -16.69 -14.19
C SER A 541 15.92 -15.44 -14.13
N LEU A 542 15.31 -14.25 -14.25
CA LEU A 542 16.02 -12.98 -14.17
C LEU A 542 16.67 -12.77 -12.81
N LEU A 543 15.95 -13.01 -11.72
CA LEU A 543 16.49 -12.89 -10.37
C LEU A 543 17.62 -13.91 -10.11
N MET A 544 17.47 -15.14 -10.59
CA MET A 544 18.51 -16.17 -10.44
C MET A 544 19.77 -15.84 -11.23
N ASP A 545 19.63 -15.35 -12.46
CA ASP A 545 20.77 -14.95 -13.30
C ASP A 545 21.50 -13.75 -12.71
N ALA A 546 20.78 -12.73 -12.24
CA ALA A 546 21.36 -11.57 -11.57
C ALA A 546 22.16 -11.95 -10.31
N ALA A 547 21.70 -12.98 -9.58
CA ALA A 547 22.24 -13.42 -8.31
C ALA A 547 23.31 -14.52 -8.42
N SER A 548 23.42 -15.25 -9.53
CA SER A 548 24.30 -16.41 -9.67
C SER A 548 24.67 -16.68 -11.14
N PRO A 549 25.57 -15.88 -11.74
CA PRO A 549 25.92 -15.97 -13.16
C PRO A 549 26.78 -17.21 -13.49
N GLU A 550 27.39 -17.86 -12.48
CA GLU A 550 28.21 -19.07 -12.66
C GLU A 550 27.43 -20.27 -13.24
N GLN A 551 26.09 -20.22 -13.25
CA GLN A 551 25.24 -21.22 -13.89
C GLN A 551 24.96 -20.95 -15.38
N ARG A 552 25.60 -19.94 -16.01
CA ARG A 552 25.59 -19.79 -17.47
C ARG A 552 26.30 -20.99 -18.10
N SER A 553 25.55 -22.04 -18.41
CA SER A 553 26.02 -23.10 -19.31
C SER A 553 26.48 -22.43 -20.60
N SER A 554 27.72 -22.70 -21.00
CA SER A 554 28.46 -22.13 -22.14
C SER A 554 27.86 -22.41 -23.53
N GLU A 555 26.55 -22.69 -23.63
CA GLU A 555 25.86 -23.13 -24.85
C GLU A 555 24.54 -22.38 -25.12
N LYS A 556 24.25 -21.24 -24.47
CA LYS A 556 23.01 -20.47 -24.74
C LYS A 556 23.31 -19.06 -25.26
N GLU A 557 22.68 -18.75 -26.38
CA GLU A 557 22.80 -17.56 -27.25
C GLU A 557 22.85 -16.21 -26.50
N GLU A 558 23.54 -15.24 -27.11
CA GLU A 558 23.63 -13.83 -26.67
C GLU A 558 22.26 -13.12 -26.57
N ASP A 559 21.19 -13.73 -27.12
CA ASP A 559 19.83 -13.18 -27.24
C ASP A 559 18.84 -13.64 -26.15
N ALA A 560 19.25 -14.48 -25.19
CA ALA A 560 18.34 -14.95 -24.13
C ALA A 560 18.10 -13.90 -23.02
N PRO A 561 16.90 -13.89 -22.38
CA PRO A 561 16.51 -12.89 -21.39
C PRO A 561 17.25 -13.11 -20.06
N PHE A 562 18.47 -12.59 -20.01
CA PHE A 562 19.38 -12.64 -18.87
C PHE A 562 19.50 -11.26 -18.23
N SER A 563 19.74 -11.23 -16.92
CA SER A 563 20.08 -9.97 -16.26
C SER A 563 21.48 -9.54 -16.71
N LYS A 564 21.64 -8.26 -17.05
CA LYS A 564 22.94 -7.75 -17.51
C LYS A 564 23.82 -7.32 -16.34
N LEU A 565 23.24 -7.04 -15.16
CA LEU A 565 23.99 -6.72 -13.95
C LEU A 565 24.24 -7.95 -13.07
N HIS A 566 25.47 -8.06 -12.60
CA HIS A 566 25.87 -9.06 -11.63
C HIS A 566 25.84 -8.50 -10.20
N PHE A 567 25.03 -9.12 -9.34
CA PHE A 567 24.96 -8.78 -7.93
C PHE A 567 26.06 -9.46 -7.13
N GLU A 568 26.91 -8.66 -6.48
CA GLU A 568 28.00 -9.18 -5.65
C GLU A 568 27.50 -9.77 -4.33
N ASP A 569 28.20 -10.80 -3.86
CA ASP A 569 27.93 -11.45 -2.58
C ASP A 569 28.09 -10.47 -1.39
N GLY A 570 27.22 -10.60 -0.40
CA GLY A 570 27.27 -9.88 0.88
C GLY A 570 26.71 -8.46 0.89
N GLY A 571 26.40 -7.87 -0.28
CA GLY A 571 25.93 -6.48 -0.40
C GLY A 571 24.47 -6.22 -0.01
N GLY A 572 23.64 -7.26 0.00
CA GLY A 572 22.19 -7.22 0.13
C GLY A 572 21.48 -6.97 -1.21
N LEU A 573 20.28 -7.53 -1.37
CA LEU A 573 19.42 -7.30 -2.54
C LEU A 573 18.03 -6.79 -2.12
N ALA A 574 17.61 -5.65 -2.66
CA ALA A 574 16.23 -5.18 -2.55
C ALA A 574 15.44 -5.52 -3.81
N VAL A 575 14.35 -6.28 -3.68
CA VAL A 575 13.44 -6.63 -4.77
C VAL A 575 12.14 -5.85 -4.61
N CYS A 576 11.81 -4.98 -5.56
CA CYS A 576 10.55 -4.24 -5.60
C CYS A 576 9.78 -4.62 -6.86
N ALA A 577 8.59 -5.20 -6.72
CA ALA A 577 7.76 -5.62 -7.84
C ALA A 577 6.42 -4.89 -7.85
N SER A 578 6.00 -4.38 -9.00
CA SER A 578 4.77 -3.60 -9.14
C SER A 578 3.98 -3.99 -10.39
N GLY A 579 2.69 -4.29 -10.26
CA GLY A 579 1.84 -4.58 -11.42
C GLY A 579 0.73 -5.59 -11.14
N PRO A 580 0.33 -6.42 -12.12
CA PRO A 580 -0.76 -7.37 -11.93
C PRO A 580 -0.43 -8.42 -10.86
N GLU A 581 -1.47 -8.96 -10.20
CA GLU A 581 -1.33 -9.97 -9.13
C GLU A 581 -0.46 -11.18 -9.57
N SER A 582 -0.49 -11.54 -10.85
CA SER A 582 0.37 -12.60 -11.38
C SER A 582 1.86 -12.28 -11.28
N LEU A 583 2.27 -11.04 -11.60
CA LEU A 583 3.66 -10.60 -11.62
C LEU A 583 4.20 -10.44 -10.20
N THR A 584 3.43 -9.80 -9.32
CA THR A 584 3.82 -9.62 -7.91
C THR A 584 3.89 -10.96 -7.17
N ARG A 585 2.96 -11.88 -7.45
CA ARG A 585 3.02 -13.26 -6.93
C ARG A 585 4.25 -14.02 -7.44
N GLU A 586 4.58 -13.87 -8.72
CA GLU A 586 5.78 -14.50 -9.29
C GLU A 586 7.05 -13.98 -8.62
N ALA A 587 7.17 -12.65 -8.42
CA ALA A 587 8.27 -12.03 -7.68
C ALA A 587 8.37 -12.55 -6.25
N SER A 588 7.25 -12.59 -5.52
CA SER A 588 7.21 -13.13 -4.14
C SER A 588 7.66 -14.58 -4.07
N ASN A 589 7.20 -15.40 -5.01
CA ASN A 589 7.56 -16.81 -5.06
C ASN A 589 9.01 -17.02 -5.52
N ALA A 590 9.54 -16.15 -6.39
CA ALA A 590 10.94 -16.18 -6.80
C ALA A 590 11.88 -15.89 -5.63
N VAL A 591 11.62 -14.83 -4.86
CA VAL A 591 12.39 -14.51 -3.65
C VAL A 591 12.31 -15.64 -2.62
N ALA A 592 11.12 -16.22 -2.40
CA ALA A 592 10.97 -17.36 -1.50
C ALA A 592 11.80 -18.58 -1.95
N ARG A 593 11.92 -18.83 -3.27
CA ARG A 593 12.76 -19.91 -3.82
C ARG A 593 14.25 -19.63 -3.66
N MET A 594 14.71 -18.41 -3.92
CA MET A 594 16.11 -18.00 -3.68
C MET A 594 16.53 -18.21 -2.23
N GLN A 595 15.59 -17.96 -1.29
CA GLN A 595 15.81 -18.23 0.13
C GLN A 595 16.00 -19.73 0.40
N LEU A 596 15.12 -20.58 -0.14
CA LEU A 596 15.19 -22.04 0.02
C LEU A 596 16.49 -22.63 -0.56
N MET A 597 17.00 -22.02 -1.63
CA MET A 597 18.27 -22.40 -2.27
C MET A 597 19.51 -21.84 -1.54
N GLY A 598 19.33 -21.08 -0.46
CA GLY A 598 20.43 -20.51 0.33
C GLY A 598 21.14 -19.30 -0.30
N GLN A 599 20.71 -18.84 -1.49
CA GLN A 599 21.30 -17.69 -2.18
C GLN A 599 21.13 -16.38 -1.40
N ALA A 600 20.04 -16.23 -0.67
CA ALA A 600 19.82 -15.04 0.15
C ALA A 600 20.91 -14.85 1.23
N GLY A 601 21.47 -15.96 1.74
CA GLY A 601 22.61 -15.90 2.65
C GLY A 601 23.88 -15.40 1.98
N LYS A 602 24.11 -15.82 0.72
CA LYS A 602 25.27 -15.39 -0.09
C LYS A 602 25.19 -13.91 -0.43
N LEU A 603 24.03 -13.46 -0.89
CA LEU A 603 23.77 -12.06 -1.22
C LEU A 603 23.74 -11.12 0.00
N GLY A 604 23.80 -11.62 1.23
CA GLY A 604 23.81 -10.77 2.44
C GLY A 604 22.43 -10.32 2.93
N GLY A 605 21.35 -10.97 2.45
CA GLY A 605 19.95 -10.66 2.76
C GLY A 605 19.16 -10.25 1.52
N ILE A 606 17.89 -10.65 1.43
CA ILE A 606 16.98 -10.22 0.35
C ILE A 606 15.75 -9.56 0.97
N GLY A 607 15.54 -8.29 0.66
CA GLY A 607 14.29 -7.57 0.96
C GLY A 607 13.29 -7.74 -0.18
N LEU A 608 12.01 -7.90 0.13
CA LEU A 608 10.93 -7.92 -0.86
C LEU A 608 9.85 -6.90 -0.52
N HIS A 609 9.48 -6.09 -1.51
CA HIS A 609 8.30 -5.26 -1.49
C HIS A 609 7.49 -5.49 -2.76
N THR A 610 6.17 -5.63 -2.63
CA THR A 610 5.29 -5.83 -3.78
C THR A 610 4.11 -4.87 -3.74
N GLU A 611 3.78 -4.25 -4.87
CA GLU A 611 2.60 -3.42 -5.04
C GLU A 611 1.70 -3.95 -6.15
N VAL A 612 0.43 -4.21 -5.80
CA VAL A 612 -0.53 -4.77 -6.73
C VAL A 612 -1.31 -3.64 -7.36
N PHE A 613 -1.09 -3.45 -8.66
CA PHE A 613 -1.88 -2.58 -9.51
C PHE A 613 -2.74 -3.47 -10.39
N ALA A 614 -3.88 -3.87 -9.83
CA ALA A 614 -4.93 -4.57 -10.56
C ALA A 614 -6.16 -3.66 -10.56
N LEU A 615 -6.66 -3.35 -11.76
CA LEU A 615 -8.07 -2.98 -11.95
C LEU A 615 -8.93 -4.11 -11.43
#